data_AF-A0A355UI79-F1
#
_entry.id   AF-A0A355UI79-F1
#
_cell.length_a   1.000
_cell.length_b   1.000
_cell.length_c   1.000
_cell.angle_alpha   90.00
_cell.angle_beta   90.00
_cell.angle_gamma   90.00
#
_symmetry.space_group_name_H-M   'P 1'
#
loop_
_entity.id
_entity.type
_entity.pdbx_description
1 polymer ?
#
loop_
_entity_poly.entity_id
_entity_poly.type
_entity_poly.pdbx_seq_one_letter_code
_entity_poly.pdbx_strand_id
1 'polypeptide(L)'
;EELREEGKKIAFTHFNYIMPLPKNTGDIMKKYKKIIVCELNMGQFVNYLRMNFENIPFLQYNKVKGLPFEVSELKDKFKQILGE
;
A
#
# COMPACT_ATOMS: atom_id res chain seq x y z
N GLU A 1 11.72 -0.34 7.47
CA GLU A 1 12.48 -0.29 8.73
C GLU A 1 12.61 1.14 9.27
N GLU A 2 13.16 2.10 8.53
CA GLU A 2 13.37 3.48 9.03
C GLU A 2 12.18 4.12 9.76
N LEU A 3 10.95 4.07 9.22
CA LEU A 3 9.78 4.62 9.91
C LEU A 3 9.41 3.85 11.19
N ARG A 4 9.68 2.54 11.27
CA ARG A 4 9.46 1.77 12.50
C ARG A 4 10.48 2.16 13.56
N GLU A 5 11.73 2.41 13.17
CA GLU A 5 12.78 2.92 14.05
C GLU A 5 12.44 4.33 14.57
N GLU A 6 11.78 5.15 13.75
CA GLU A 6 11.17 6.44 14.15
C GLU A 6 9.90 6.27 15.03
N GLY A 7 9.57 5.06 15.47
CA GLY A 7 8.44 4.75 16.36
C GLY A 7 7.07 4.72 15.67
N LYS A 8 7.01 4.75 14.34
CA LYS A 8 5.74 4.76 13.60
C LYS A 8 5.13 3.35 13.51
N LYS A 9 3.83 3.27 13.75
CA LYS A 9 3.06 2.03 13.62
C LYS A 9 2.72 1.75 12.15
N ILE A 10 3.67 1.14 11.43
CA ILE A 10 3.51 0.81 10.01
C ILE A 10 3.84 -0.66 9.74
N ALA A 11 3.04 -1.28 8.88
CA ALA A 11 3.27 -2.61 8.34
C ALA A 11 3.51 -2.54 6.84
N PHE A 12 4.24 -3.52 6.32
CA PHE A 12 4.51 -3.67 4.90
C PHE A 12 4.18 -5.10 4.48
N THR A 13 3.59 -5.24 3.29
CA THR A 13 3.36 -6.53 2.65
C THR A 13 3.58 -6.37 1.16
N HIS A 14 4.05 -7.43 0.52
CA HIS A 14 4.27 -7.48 -0.93
C HIS A 14 3.54 -8.70 -1.51
N PHE A 15 2.86 -8.51 -2.64
CA PHE A 15 2.14 -9.58 -3.32
C PHE A 15 3.00 -10.15 -4.44
N ASN A 16 3.39 -11.42 -4.29
CA ASN A 16 4.09 -12.14 -5.37
C ASN A 16 3.12 -12.66 -6.44
N TYR A 17 1.86 -12.89 -6.06
CA TYR A 17 0.80 -13.37 -6.95
C TYR A 17 -0.48 -12.60 -6.63
N ILE A 18 -1.18 -12.19 -7.70
CA ILE A 18 -2.44 -11.45 -7.58
C ILE A 18 -3.62 -12.25 -8.14
N MET A 19 -3.39 -13.33 -8.89
CA MET A 19 -4.44 -14.16 -9.47
C MET A 19 -4.11 -15.66 -9.28
N PRO A 20 -4.74 -16.34 -8.30
CA PRO A 20 -5.65 -15.79 -7.29
C PRO A 20 -4.92 -14.97 -6.22
N LEU A 21 -5.65 -14.07 -5.55
CA LEU A 21 -5.15 -13.42 -4.34
C LEU A 21 -4.94 -14.42 -3.20
N PRO A 22 -3.98 -14.17 -2.30
CA PRO A 22 -3.91 -14.87 -1.02
C PRO A 22 -5.25 -14.82 -0.29
N LYS A 23 -5.76 -15.98 0.15
CA LYS A 23 -7.11 -16.10 0.76
C LYS A 23 -7.32 -15.20 1.97
N ASN A 24 -6.24 -14.89 2.69
CA ASN A 24 -6.24 -14.06 3.90
C ASN A 24 -6.07 -12.55 3.63
N THR A 25 -6.05 -12.11 2.36
CA THR A 25 -5.80 -10.70 2.00
C THR A 25 -6.79 -9.76 2.68
N GLY A 26 -8.10 -9.99 2.54
CA GLY A 26 -9.12 -9.14 3.15
C GLY A 26 -9.03 -9.10 4.67
N ASP A 27 -8.78 -10.24 5.31
CA ASP A 27 -8.70 -10.34 6.77
C ASP A 27 -7.50 -9.60 7.35
N ILE A 28 -6.37 -9.58 6.64
CA ILE A 28 -5.20 -8.79 7.04
C ILE A 28 -5.49 -7.31 6.85
N MET A 29 -6.01 -6.92 5.68
CA MET A 29 -6.25 -5.51 5.34
C MET A 29 -7.22 -4.84 6.32
N LYS A 30 -8.29 -5.53 6.74
CA LYS A 30 -9.26 -5.02 7.74
C LYS A 30 -8.65 -4.64 9.10
N LYS A 31 -7.44 -5.11 9.43
CA LYS A 31 -6.74 -4.78 10.69
C LYS A 31 -6.10 -3.40 10.69
N TYR A 32 -6.02 -2.74 9.53
CA TYR A 32 -5.33 -1.46 9.35
C TYR A 32 -6.31 -0.33 9.04
N LYS A 33 -6.14 0.80 9.71
CA LYS A 33 -7.00 1.99 9.53
C LYS A 33 -6.77 2.70 8.18
N LYS A 34 -5.54 2.66 7.69
CA LYS A 34 -5.09 3.30 6.44
C LYS A 34 -4.26 2.29 5.69
N ILE A 35 -4.62 2.04 4.43
CA ILE A 35 -3.90 1.12 3.55
C ILE A 35 -3.55 1.90 2.30
N ILE A 36 -2.26 1.97 1.97
CA ILE A 36 -1.76 2.58 0.75
C ILE A 36 -1.19 1.49 -0.15
N VAL A 37 -1.57 1.52 -1.42
CA VAL A 37 -1.03 0.67 -2.47
C VAL A 37 -0.09 1.53 -3.31
N CYS A 38 1.20 1.18 -3.32
CA CYS A 38 2.22 1.86 -4.11
C CYS A 38 2.49 1.06 -5.38
N GLU A 39 2.34 1.67 -6.55
CA GLU A 39 2.48 0.97 -7.84
C GLU A 39 3.25 1.79 -8.87
N LEU A 40 4.04 1.10 -9.71
CA LEU A 40 4.74 1.70 -10.85
C LEU A 40 3.89 1.74 -12.13
N ASN A 41 2.57 1.90 -11.97
CA ASN A 41 1.58 1.81 -13.03
C ASN A 41 0.40 2.77 -12.73
N MET A 42 -0.70 2.64 -13.45
CA MET A 42 -1.87 3.54 -13.32
C MET A 42 -2.92 3.05 -12.30
N GLY A 43 -2.52 2.23 -11.32
CA GLY A 43 -3.39 1.74 -10.26
C GLY A 43 -4.12 0.45 -10.61
N GLN A 44 -3.54 -0.40 -11.46
CA GLN A 44 -4.16 -1.66 -11.85
C GLN A 44 -4.41 -2.56 -10.63
N PHE A 45 -3.45 -2.67 -9.70
CA PHE A 45 -3.60 -3.55 -8.54
C PHE A 45 -4.56 -2.97 -7.50
N VAL A 46 -4.51 -1.67 -7.20
CA VAL A 46 -5.44 -1.06 -6.26
C VAL A 46 -6.88 -1.16 -6.74
N ASN A 47 -7.12 -1.04 -8.05
CA ASN A 47 -8.46 -1.23 -8.62
C ASN A 47 -8.91 -2.69 -8.53
N TYR A 48 -8.01 -3.64 -8.79
CA TYR A 48 -8.30 -5.05 -8.58
C TYR A 48 -8.64 -5.36 -7.11
N LEU A 49 -7.91 -4.78 -6.15
CA LEU A 49 -8.23 -4.91 -4.72
C LEU A 49 -9.61 -4.33 -4.38
N ARG A 50 -9.95 -3.14 -4.90
CA ARG A 50 -11.28 -2.52 -4.71
C ARG A 50 -12.41 -3.39 -5.26
N MET A 51 -12.20 -4.04 -6.41
CA MET A 51 -13.19 -4.95 -7.00
C MET A 51 -13.40 -6.22 -6.15
N ASN A 52 -12.37 -6.69 -5.45
CA ASN A 52 -12.46 -7.90 -4.61
C ASN A 52 -12.89 -7.59 -3.16
N PHE A 53 -12.73 -6.35 -2.68
CA PHE A 53 -12.96 -5.96 -1.29
C PHE A 53 -13.65 -4.60 -1.16
N GLU A 54 -14.98 -4.57 -1.33
CA GLU A 54 -15.79 -3.33 -1.35
C GLU A 54 -15.70 -2.47 -0.07
N ASN A 55 -15.50 -3.11 1.10
CA ASN A 55 -15.52 -2.43 2.40
C ASN A 55 -14.13 -2.07 2.94
N ILE A 56 -13.11 -2.05 2.09
CA ILE A 56 -11.73 -1.73 2.50
C ILE A 56 -11.27 -0.47 1.75
N PRO A 57 -11.05 0.67 2.46
CA PRO A 57 -10.59 1.88 1.80
C PRO A 57 -9.10 1.77 1.46
N PHE A 58 -8.80 1.70 0.15
CA PHE A 58 -7.43 1.72 -0.36
C PHE A 58 -7.04 3.10 -0.88
N LEU A 59 -6.03 3.70 -0.25
CA LEU A 59 -5.27 4.83 -0.78
C LEU A 59 -4.31 4.33 -1.87
N GLN A 60 -3.94 5.21 -2.78
CA GLN A 60 -3.05 4.87 -3.91
C GLN A 60 -1.90 5.87 -4.02
N TYR A 61 -0.73 5.37 -4.39
CA TYR A 61 0.44 6.18 -4.75
C TYR A 61 1.10 5.58 -6.00
N ASN A 62 0.86 6.23 -7.14
CA ASN A 62 1.20 5.70 -8.45
C ASN A 62 2.38 6.49 -9.05
N LYS A 63 3.38 5.79 -9.57
CA LYS A 63 4.53 6.41 -10.27
C LYS A 63 4.68 5.81 -11.66
N VAL A 64 4.40 6.61 -12.70
CA VAL A 64 4.50 6.18 -14.11
C VAL A 64 5.66 6.88 -14.82
N LYS A 65 6.84 6.82 -14.19
CA LYS A 65 8.07 7.46 -14.68
C LYS A 65 9.12 6.46 -15.18
N GLY A 66 8.79 5.16 -15.23
CA GLY A 66 9.73 4.09 -15.60
C GLY A 66 10.89 3.89 -14.60
N LEU A 67 10.82 4.54 -13.44
CA LEU A 67 11.84 4.48 -12.38
C LEU A 67 11.22 3.90 -11.11
N PRO A 68 11.98 3.12 -10.33
CA PRO A 68 11.52 2.59 -9.06
C PRO A 68 11.24 3.70 -8.05
N PHE A 69 10.52 3.38 -6.99
CA PHE A 69 10.32 4.32 -5.90
C PHE A 69 11.63 4.60 -5.16
N GLU A 70 11.89 5.87 -4.87
CA GLU A 70 12.93 6.26 -3.93
C GLU A 70 12.45 6.05 -2.48
N VAL A 71 13.38 5.77 -1.58
CA VAL A 71 13.04 5.57 -0.16
C VAL A 71 12.51 6.86 0.45
N SER A 72 13.12 8.00 0.11
CA SER A 72 12.71 9.35 0.56
C SER A 72 11.26 9.65 0.18
N GLU A 73 10.87 9.46 -1.09
CA GLU A 73 9.51 9.77 -1.54
C GLU A 73 8.45 8.90 -0.85
N LEU A 74 8.76 7.63 -0.60
CA LEU A 74 7.83 6.74 0.12
C LEU A 74 7.71 7.16 1.58
N LYS A 75 8.83 7.49 2.24
CA LYS A 75 8.81 7.98 3.62
C LYS A 75 7.96 9.23 3.76
N ASP A 76 8.18 10.22 2.91
CA ASP A 76 7.41 11.48 2.94
C ASP A 76 5.92 11.21 2.72
N LYS A 77 5.59 10.34 1.77
CA LYS A 77 4.20 9.97 1.51
C LYS A 77 3.54 9.26 2.70
N PHE A 78 4.26 8.35 3.35
CA PHE A 78 3.75 7.63 4.50
C PHE A 78 3.57 8.55 5.72
N LYS A 79 4.48 9.50 5.95
CA LYS A 79 4.34 10.54 7.01
C LYS A 79 3.09 11.39 6.80
N GLN A 80 2.88 11.88 5.58
CA GLN A 80 1.66 12.62 5.22
C GLN A 80 0.38 11.82 5.53
N ILE A 81 0.38 10.53 5.21
CA ILE A 81 -0.78 9.66 5.48
C ILE A 81 -0.97 9.43 6.97
N LEU A 82 0.11 9.34 7.75
CA LEU A 82 0.03 9.21 9.21
C LEU A 82 -0.47 10.49 9.89
N GLY A 83 -0.37 11.65 9.22
CA GLY A 83 -0.80 12.95 9.73
C GLY A 83 0.36 13.75 10.33
N GLU A 84 1.56 13.55 9.79
CA GLU A 84 2.80 14.27 10.09
C GLU A 84 3.23 15.10 8.88
#